data_AF-A0A9X4MGI8-F1
#
_entry.id   AF-A0A9X4MGI8-F1
#
_cell.length_a   1.000
_cell.length_b   1.000
_cell.length_c   1.000
_cell.angle_alpha   90.00
_cell.angle_beta   90.00
_cell.angle_gamma   90.00
#
_symmetry.space_group_name_H-M   'P 1'
#
loop_
_entity.id
_entity.type
_entity.pdbx_description
1 polymer ?
#
loop_
_entity_poly.entity_id
_entity_poly.type
_entity_poly.pdbx_seq_one_letter_code
_entity_poly.pdbx_strand_id
1 'polypeptide(L)' 'MHTILATTGLILAIVGFFISVAFWFPRLCNRARLREMLGSKYPILYVVYIANGPFLLALGLILLWKFH' A
#
# COMPACT_ATOMS: atom_id res chain seq x y z
N MET A 1 -8.17 -22.22 -12.87
CA MET A 1 -6.97 -21.34 -12.79
C MET A 1 -7.34 -19.85 -12.77
N HIS A 2 -8.19 -19.37 -13.69
CA HIS A 2 -8.62 -17.96 -13.73
C HIS A 2 -9.26 -17.44 -12.42
N THR A 3 -10.12 -18.23 -11.78
CA THR A 3 -10.82 -17.82 -10.54
C THR A 3 -9.89 -17.69 -9.34
N ILE A 4 -8.89 -18.57 -9.20
CA ILE A 4 -7.96 -18.52 -8.05
C ILE A 4 -7.07 -17.28 -8.17
N LEU A 5 -6.51 -17.00 -9.34
CA LEU A 5 -5.71 -15.81 -9.60
C LEU A 5 -6.53 -14.52 -9.40
N ALA A 6 -7.77 -14.49 -9.85
CA ALA A 6 -8.65 -13.34 -9.66
C ALA A 6 -8.96 -13.09 -8.18
N THR A 7 -9.30 -14.15 -7.43
CA THR A 7 -9.60 -14.03 -6.00
C THR A 7 -8.36 -13.62 -5.18
N THR A 8 -7.20 -14.21 -5.46
CA THR A 8 -5.94 -13.82 -4.80
C THR A 8 -5.56 -12.39 -5.15
N GLY A 9 -5.68 -11.99 -6.42
CA GLY A 9 -5.44 -10.61 -6.87
C GLY A 9 -6.37 -9.60 -6.20
N LEU A 10 -7.66 -9.93 -6.06
CA LEU A 10 -8.64 -9.10 -5.38
C LEU A 10 -8.29 -8.92 -3.89
N ILE A 11 -7.92 -10.00 -3.20
CA ILE A 11 -7.51 -9.96 -1.78
C ILE A 11 -6.27 -9.08 -1.61
N LEU A 12 -5.23 -9.28 -2.43
CA LEU A 12 -4.03 -8.45 -2.39
C LEU A 12 -4.33 -6.98 -2.69
N ALA A 13 -5.23 -6.70 -3.64
CA ALA A 13 -5.63 -5.34 -3.97
C ALA A 13 -6.35 -4.66 -2.79
N ILE A 14 -7.29 -5.35 -2.14
CA ILE A 14 -8.00 -4.85 -0.97
C ILE A 14 -7.03 -4.60 0.19
N VAL A 15 -6.16 -5.58 0.50
CA VAL A 15 -5.18 -5.44 1.58
C VAL A 15 -4.19 -4.31 1.29
N GLY A 16 -3.68 -4.22 0.06
CA GLY A 16 -2.79 -3.15 -0.37
C GLY A 16 -3.44 -1.76 -0.32
N PHE A 17 -4.73 -1.67 -0.65
CA PHE A 17 -5.52 -0.45 -0.52
C PHE A 17 -5.63 -0.01 0.94
N PHE A 18 -6.03 -0.92 1.84
CA PHE A 18 -6.16 -0.62 3.27
C PHE A 18 -4.83 -0.21 3.91
N ILE A 19 -3.73 -0.91 3.58
CA ILE A 19 -2.40 -0.56 4.09
C ILE A 19 -1.98 0.83 3.59
N SER A 20 -2.21 1.14 2.31
CA SER A 20 -1.86 2.45 1.74
C SER A 20 -2.65 3.59 2.39
N VAL A 21 -3.96 3.41 2.59
CA VAL A 21 -4.82 4.40 3.26
C VAL A 21 -4.42 4.58 4.73
N ALA A 22 -4.15 3.48 5.44
CA ALA A 22 -3.71 3.50 6.84
C ALA A 22 -2.35 4.17 7.02
N PHE A 23 -1.42 4.00 6.07
CA PHE A 23 -0.14 4.70 6.07
C PHE A 23 -0.28 6.19 5.77
N TRP A 24 -1.28 6.57 4.96
CA TRP A 24 -1.47 7.97 4.61
C TRP A 24 -2.13 8.76 5.75
N PHE A 25 -3.02 8.15 6.53
CA PHE A 25 -3.65 8.78 7.69
C PHE A 25 -2.66 8.93 8.86
N PRO A 26 -2.18 10.16 9.16
CA PRO A 26 -1.18 10.38 10.21
C PRO A 26 -1.70 10.09 11.62
N ARG A 27 -3.03 9.97 11.79
CA ARG A 27 -3.67 9.55 13.05
C ARG A 27 -3.68 8.03 13.27
N LEU A 28 -3.61 7.23 12.20
CA LEU A 28 -3.56 5.76 12.29
C LEU A 28 -2.13 5.26 12.43
N CYS A 29 -1.17 5.96 11.80
CA CYS A 29 0.24 5.59 11.83
C CYS A 29 1.06 6.64 12.59
N ASN A 30 1.44 6.33 13.83
CA ASN A 30 2.27 7.23 14.64
C ASN A 30 3.70 7.28 14.08
N ARG A 31 3.97 8.32 13.29
CA ARG A 31 5.25 8.55 12.60
C ARG A 31 6.45 8.53 13.55
N ALA A 32 6.29 9.04 14.77
CA ALA A 32 7.37 9.05 15.77
C ALA A 32 7.75 7.64 16.20
N ARG A 33 6.74 6.81 16.52
CA ARG A 33 6.94 5.41 16.93
C ARG A 33 7.48 4.54 15.78
N LEU A 34 7.04 4.81 14.56
CA LEU A 34 7.55 4.14 13.36
C LEU A 34 9.00 4.51 13.07
N ARG A 35 9.37 5.79 13.28
CA ARG A 35 10.75 6.26 13.14
C ARG A 35 11.66 5.65 14.20
N GLU A 36 11.19 5.48 15.43
CA GLU A 36 11.91 4.74 16.48
C GLU A 36 12.12 3.27 16.11
N MET A 37 11.08 2.59 15.61
CA MET A 37 11.17 1.16 15.25
C MET A 37 12.04 0.92 14.00
N LEU A 38 11.94 1.78 12.98
CA LEU A 38 12.68 1.60 11.73
C LEU A 38 14.06 2.28 11.72
N GLY A 39 14.32 3.21 12.63
CA GLY A 39 15.58 3.96 12.71
C GLY A 39 15.98 4.57 11.37
N SER A 40 17.17 4.20 10.89
CA SER A 40 17.76 4.67 9.61
C SER A 40 16.96 4.26 8.36
N LYS A 41 16.12 3.20 8.44
CA LYS A 41 15.33 2.72 7.30
C LYS A 41 14.01 3.49 7.11
N TYR A 42 13.64 4.31 8.08
CA TYR A 42 12.41 5.10 8.07
C TYR A 42 12.26 6.03 6.84
N PRO A 43 13.29 6.78 6.39
CA PRO A 43 13.16 7.70 5.26
C PRO A 43 12.82 6.99 3.95
N ILE A 44 13.43 5.81 3.72
CA ILE A 44 13.17 5.00 2.53
C ILE A 44 11.73 4.49 2.56
N LEU A 45 11.29 3.96 3.71
CA LEU A 45 9.92 3.47 3.85
C LEU A 45 8.91 4.61 3.68
N TYR A 46 9.20 5.79 4.21
CA TYR A 46 8.38 6.98 4.06
C TYR A 46 8.27 7.41 2.59
N VAL A 47 9.39 7.51 1.86
CA VAL A 47 9.36 7.90 0.44
C VAL A 47 8.65 6.83 -0.41
N VAL A 48 8.90 5.56 -0.18
CA VAL A 48 8.26 4.48 -0.94
C VAL A 48 6.75 4.41 -0.62
N TYR A 49 6.34 4.37 0.65
CA TYR A 49 4.92 4.18 0.99
C TYR A 49 4.09 5.46 0.96
N ILE A 50 4.62 6.61 1.40
CA ILE A 50 3.84 7.86 1.43
C ILE A 50 3.93 8.60 0.09
N ALA A 51 5.11 8.66 -0.55
CA ALA A 51 5.24 9.36 -1.84
C ALA A 51 4.77 8.50 -3.02
N ASN A 52 5.04 7.18 -3.00
CA ASN A 52 4.63 6.29 -4.10
C ASN A 52 3.36 5.47 -3.80
N GLY A 53 2.85 5.46 -2.57
CA GLY A 53 1.59 4.78 -2.22
C GLY A 53 0.41 5.16 -3.13
N PRO A 54 0.15 6.44 -3.42
CA PRO A 54 -0.91 6.85 -4.33
C PRO A 54 -0.70 6.34 -5.76
N PHE A 55 0.55 6.37 -6.24
CA PHE A 55 0.90 5.88 -7.58
C PHE A 55 0.80 4.36 -7.68
N LEU A 56 1.23 3.62 -6.66
CA LEU A 56 1.08 2.17 -6.59
C LEU A 56 -0.39 1.75 -6.49
N LEU A 57 -1.19 2.50 -5.74
CA LEU A 57 -2.63 2.27 -5.62
C LEU A 57 -3.34 2.59 -6.94
N ALA A 58 -2.98 3.70 -7.60
CA ALA A 58 -3.46 4.03 -8.94
C ALA A 58 -3.05 2.97 -9.97
N LEU A 59 -1.80 2.48 -9.92
CA LEU A 59 -1.30 1.44 -10.80
C LEU A 59 -2.06 0.12 -10.57
N GLY A 60 -2.34 -0.24 -9.32
CA GLY A 60 -3.19 -1.37 -8.95
C GLY A 60 -4.61 -1.24 -9.50
N LEU A 61 -5.24 -0.06 -9.38
CA LEU A 61 -6.56 0.23 -9.96
C LEU A 61 -6.58 0.17 -11.49
N ILE A 62 -5.54 0.71 -12.15
CA ILE A 62 -5.39 0.66 -13.61
C ILE A 62 -5.26 -0.79 -14.08
N LEU A 63 -4.43 -1.59 -13.40
CA LEU A 63 -4.31 -3.01 -13.69
C LEU A 63 -5.64 -3.73 -13.46
N LEU A 64 -6.32 -3.48 -12.34
CA LEU A 64 -7.62 -4.08 -12.06
C LEU A 64 -8.63 -3.75 -13.16
N TRP A 65 -8.72 -2.48 -13.57
CA TRP A 65 -9.64 -2.05 -14.62
C TRP A 65 -9.30 -2.64 -16.00
N LYS A 66 -8.02 -2.81 -16.32
CA LYS A 66 -7.60 -3.40 -17.60
C LYS A 66 -7.83 -4.91 -17.69
N PHE A 67 -7.76 -5.61 -16.55
CA PHE A 67 -7.83 -7.07 -16.48
C PHE A 67 -9.18 -7.61 -15.93
N HIS A 68 -10.15 -6.73 -15.67
CA HIS A 68 -11.53 -7.06 -15.32
C HIS A 68 -12.45 -6.78 -16.51
#